data_AF-A0A2V8ID11-F1
#
_entry.id   AF-A0A2V8ID11-F1
#
_cell.length_a   1.000
_cell.length_b   1.000
_cell.length_c   1.000
_cell.angle_alpha   90.00
_cell.angle_beta   90.00
_cell.angle_gamma   90.00
#
_symmetry.space_group_name_H-M   'P 1'
#
loop_
_entity.id
_entity.type
_entity.pdbx_description
1 polymer ?
#
loop_
_entity_poly.entity_id
_entity_poly.type
_entity_poly.pdbx_seq_one_letter_code
_entity_poly.pdbx_strand_id
1 'polypeptide(L)'
;MVIKKVGVLGCGLMGSGIAQVSAGAGYSTVVKEIADDFLKKGLSSIEKSLGKFVEKGTITRDQRAETLGRLKGTTKFEDLGDCDIVIEAITENLQLKRETYATIDKIVKP
;
A
#
# COMPACT_ATOMS: atom_id res chain seq x y z
N MET A 1 13.18 -15.62 6.05
CA MET A 1 12.15 -14.74 6.64
C MET A 1 10.86 -14.95 5.86
N VAL A 2 9.71 -15.06 6.54
CA VAL A 2 8.40 -15.19 5.88
C VAL A 2 7.71 -13.84 5.89
N ILE A 3 7.38 -13.30 4.72
CA ILE A 3 6.66 -12.03 4.58
C ILE A 3 5.16 -12.31 4.77
N LYS A 4 4.52 -11.58 5.68
CA LYS A 4 3.07 -11.63 5.94
C LYS A 4 2.43 -10.25 5.74
N LYS A 5 3.16 -9.19 6.10
CA LYS A 5 2.67 -7.81 6.06
C LYS A 5 3.59 -6.89 5.28
N VAL A 6 3.02 -6.17 4.32
CA VAL A 6 3.72 -5.24 3.42
C VAL A 6 3.30 -3.81 3.75
N GLY A 7 4.28 -2.93 3.94
CA GLY A 7 4.08 -1.49 4.00
C GLY A 7 4.34 -0.84 2.64
N VAL A 8 3.50 0.10 2.22
CA VAL A 8 3.70 0.89 1.00
C VAL A 8 3.66 2.37 1.36
N LEU A 9 4.73 3.10 1.04
CA LEU A 9 4.80 4.54 1.24
C LEU A 9 4.40 5.25 -0.05
N GLY A 10 3.31 6.01 0.02
CA GLY A 10 2.68 6.66 -1.13
C GLY A 10 1.56 5.80 -1.72
N CYS A 11 0.47 6.46 -2.11
CA CYS A 11 -0.70 5.85 -2.77
C CYS A 11 -0.99 6.52 -4.12
N GLY A 12 0.05 7.06 -4.77
CA GLY A 12 -0.01 7.56 -6.15
C GLY A 12 -0.11 6.42 -7.19
N LEU A 13 0.25 6.71 -8.44
CA LEU A 13 0.19 5.72 -9.52
C LEU A 13 0.96 4.43 -9.21
N MET A 14 2.23 4.57 -8.80
CA MET A 14 3.08 3.42 -8.48
C MET A 14 2.66 2.75 -7.17
N GLY A 15 2.49 3.54 -6.11
CA GLY A 15 2.12 3.02 -4.78
C GLY A 15 0.79 2.26 -4.77
N SER A 16 -0.22 2.75 -5.49
CA SER A 16 -1.50 2.05 -5.63
C SER A 16 -1.37 0.72 -6.37
N GLY A 17 -0.55 0.65 -7.43
CA GLY A 17 -0.26 -0.59 -8.15
C GLY A 17 0.48 -1.61 -7.28
N ILE A 18 1.51 -1.17 -6.55
CA ILE A 18 2.27 -2.02 -5.62
C ILE A 18 1.34 -2.57 -4.52
N ALA A 19 0.51 -1.71 -3.93
CA ALA A 19 -0.43 -2.10 -2.90
C ALA A 19 -1.46 -3.10 -3.42
N GLN A 20 -2.01 -2.87 -4.62
CA GLN A 20 -2.96 -3.78 -5.27
C GLN A 20 -2.35 -5.16 -5.51
N VAL A 21 -1.13 -5.22 -6.05
CA VAL A 21 -0.46 -6.50 -6.32
C VAL A 21 -0.14 -7.24 -5.02
N SER A 22 0.35 -6.53 -4.00
CA SER A 22 0.66 -7.12 -2.69
C SER A 22 -0.58 -7.72 -2.03
N ALA A 23 -1.68 -6.95 -1.97
CA ALA A 23 -2.93 -7.43 -1.42
C ALA A 23 -3.58 -8.56 -2.25
N GLY A 24 -3.47 -8.48 -3.58
CA GLY A 24 -3.97 -9.51 -4.49
C GLY A 24 -3.19 -10.83 -4.38
N ALA A 25 -1.90 -10.75 -4.04
CA ALA A 25 -1.06 -11.91 -3.76
C ALA A 25 -1.28 -12.51 -2.35
N GLY A 26 -2.17 -11.93 -1.55
CA GLY A 26 -2.55 -12.46 -0.24
C GLY A 26 -1.89 -11.82 0.97
N TYR A 27 -1.06 -10.78 0.78
CA TYR A 27 -0.38 -10.09 1.89
C TYR A 27 -1.27 -9.03 2.54
N SER A 28 -1.25 -8.96 3.87
CA SER A 28 -1.81 -7.80 4.58
C SER A 28 -1.00 -6.57 4.20
N THR A 29 -1.66 -5.53 3.69
CA THR A 29 -0.96 -4.40 3.06
C THR A 29 -1.38 -3.09 3.70
N VAL A 30 -0.43 -2.39 4.31
CA VAL A 30 -0.63 -1.05 4.89
C VAL A 30 -0.13 -0.02 3.90
N VAL A 31 -0.97 0.95 3.54
CA VAL A 31 -0.61 2.03 2.63
C VAL A 31 -0.60 3.34 3.41
N LYS A 32 0.58 3.95 3.52
CA LYS A 32 0.76 5.23 4.19
C LYS A 32 0.82 6.35 3.15
N GLU A 33 0.06 7.41 3.37
CA GLU A 33 0.09 8.63 2.56
C GLU A 33 0.24 9.87 3.45
N ILE A 34 0.64 11.01 2.88
CA ILE A 34 0.83 12.26 3.63
C ILE A 34 -0.47 12.92 4.09
N ALA A 35 -1.59 12.68 3.39
CA ALA A 35 -2.89 13.26 3.71
C ALA A 35 -4.04 12.35 3.31
N ASP A 36 -5.16 12.43 4.03
CA ASP A 36 -6.34 11.59 3.81
C ASP A 36 -6.94 11.73 2.41
N ASP A 37 -6.87 12.91 1.80
CA ASP A 37 -7.42 13.14 0.46
C ASP A 37 -6.64 12.37 -0.61
N PHE A 38 -5.31 12.36 -0.52
CA PHE A 38 -4.45 11.57 -1.40
C PHE A 38 -4.63 10.07 -1.14
N LEU A 39 -4.76 9.68 0.13
CA LEU A 39 -5.00 8.29 0.51
C LEU A 39 -6.30 7.75 -0.08
N LYS A 40 -7.41 8.49 0.11
CA LYS A 40 -8.73 8.14 -0.44
C LYS A 40 -8.68 8.03 -1.97
N LYS A 41 -8.02 8.97 -2.64
CA LYS A 41 -7.85 8.95 -4.10
C LYS A 41 -7.11 7.69 -4.55
N GLY A 42 -6.01 7.35 -3.89
CA GLY A 42 -5.22 6.16 -4.19
C GLY A 42 -5.98 4.86 -3.96
N LEU A 43 -6.64 4.70 -2.81
CA LEU A 43 -7.46 3.52 -2.51
C LEU A 43 -8.65 3.39 -3.48
N SER A 44 -9.31 4.49 -3.83
CA SER A 44 -10.37 4.49 -4.83
C SER A 44 -9.87 4.07 -6.22
N SER A 45 -8.62 4.42 -6.57
CA SER A 45 -7.98 3.95 -7.80
C SER A 45 -7.84 2.43 -7.84
N ILE A 46 -7.40 1.83 -6.72
CA ILE A 46 -7.29 0.37 -6.57
C ILE A 46 -8.66 -0.28 -6.71
N GLU A 47 -9.68 0.25 -6.03
CA GLU A 47 -11.04 -0.27 -6.10
C GLU A 47 -11.59 -0.27 -7.54
N LYS A 48 -11.42 0.85 -8.26
CA LYS A 48 -11.84 0.99 -9.66
C LYS A 48 -11.08 0.02 -10.57
N SER A 49 -9.78 -0.14 -10.36
CA SER A 49 -8.94 -1.07 -11.12
C SER A 49 -9.40 -2.52 -10.94
N LEU A 50 -9.62 -2.97 -9.70
CA LEU A 50 -10.15 -4.29 -9.41
C LEU A 50 -11.57 -4.49 -9.97
N GLY A 51 -12.41 -3.45 -9.95
CA GLY A 51 -13.73 -3.47 -10.59
C GLY A 51 -13.63 -3.80 -12.09
N LYS A 52 -12.71 -3.14 -12.80
CA LYS A 52 -12.46 -3.43 -14.23
C LYS A 52 -11.95 -4.85 -14.46
N PHE A 53 -11.16 -5.41 -13.55
CA PHE A 53 -10.70 -6.80 -13.67
C PHE A 53 -11.82 -7.82 -13.45
N VAL A 54 -12.78 -7.52 -12.56
CA VAL A 54 -14.01 -8.31 -12.41
C VAL A 54 -14.87 -8.23 -13.67
N GLU A 55 -15.09 -7.04 -14.23
CA GLU A 55 -15.85 -6.86 -15.47
C GLU A 55 -15.24 -7.63 -16.66
N LYS A 56 -13.91 -7.69 -16.71
CA LYS A 56 -13.16 -8.45 -17.72
C LYS A 56 -13.07 -9.96 -17.43
N GLY A 57 -13.61 -10.43 -16.29
CA GLY A 57 -13.53 -11.84 -15.88
C GLY A 57 -12.14 -12.31 -15.49
N THR A 58 -11.19 -11.40 -15.25
CA THR A 58 -9.81 -11.74 -14.86
C THR A 58 -9.71 -12.18 -13.40
N ILE A 59 -10.59 -11.65 -12.54
CA ILE A 59 -10.75 -12.05 -11.14
C ILE A 59 -12.23 -12.17 -10.78
N THR A 60 -12.56 -12.91 -9.74
CA THR A 60 -13.92 -13.02 -9.21
C THR A 60 -14.28 -11.83 -8.30
N ARG A 61 -15.58 -11.66 -8.01
CA ARG A 61 -16.04 -10.67 -7.02
C ARG A 61 -15.48 -10.95 -5.62
N ASP A 62 -15.35 -12.21 -5.26
CA ASP A 62 -14.81 -12.63 -3.96
C ASP A 62 -13.32 -12.30 -3.87
N GLN A 63 -12.53 -12.60 -4.92
CA GLN A 63 -11.12 -12.20 -4.99
C GLN A 63 -10.93 -10.68 -4.90
N ARG A 64 -11.83 -9.88 -5.51
CA ARG A 64 -11.84 -8.43 -5.34
C ARG A 64 -12.10 -8.05 -3.88
N ALA A 65 -13.13 -8.62 -3.25
CA ALA A 65 -13.48 -8.32 -1.87
C ALA A 65 -12.35 -8.70 -0.89
N GLU A 66 -11.74 -9.87 -1.07
CA GLU A 66 -10.58 -10.30 -0.29
C GLU A 66 -9.39 -9.37 -0.46
N THR A 67 -9.07 -8.97 -1.69
CA THR A 67 -7.97 -8.04 -1.96
C THR A 67 -8.19 -6.71 -1.25
N LEU A 68 -9.40 -6.15 -1.35
CA LEU A 68 -9.75 -4.91 -0.66
C LEU A 68 -9.71 -5.07 0.87
N GLY A 69 -10.15 -6.21 1.40
CA GLY A 69 -10.11 -6.52 2.83
C GLY A 69 -8.71 -6.62 3.42
N ARG A 70 -7.68 -6.85 2.59
CA ARG A 70 -6.27 -6.87 3.02
C ARG A 70 -5.61 -5.49 3.03
N LEU A 71 -6.26 -4.45 2.48
CA LEU A 71 -5.72 -3.09 2.44
C LEU A 71 -6.12 -2.29 3.67
N LYS A 72 -5.13 -1.67 4.32
CA LYS A 72 -5.34 -0.67 5.39
C LYS A 72 -4.66 0.64 4.99
N GLY A 73 -5.44 1.70 4.83
CA GLY A 73 -4.90 3.05 4.64
C GLY A 73 -4.53 3.71 5.98
N THR A 74 -3.48 4.54 5.97
CA THR A 74 -3.08 5.36 7.13
C THR A 74 -2.35 6.64 6.70
N THR A 75 -2.29 7.63 7.59
CA THR A 75 -1.43 8.81 7.48
C THR A 75 -0.25 8.78 8.48
N LYS A 76 -0.22 7.75 9.34
CA LYS A 76 0.73 7.59 10.45
C LYS A 76 1.85 6.64 10.08
N PHE A 77 3.09 6.99 10.41
CA PHE A 77 4.23 6.11 10.15
C PHE A 77 4.25 4.91 11.10
N GLU A 78 3.74 5.08 12.32
CA GLU A 78 3.72 4.07 13.39
C GLU A 78 2.94 2.80 12.98
N ASP A 79 1.96 2.93 12.11
CA ASP A 79 1.17 1.81 11.56
C ASP A 79 2.00 0.87 10.66
N LEU A 80 3.24 1.25 10.31
CA LEU A 80 4.17 0.43 9.53
C LEU A 80 5.08 -0.44 10.41
N GLY A 81 5.10 -0.25 11.73
CA GLY A 81 6.12 -0.84 12.62
C GLY A 81 6.16 -2.38 12.62
N ASP A 82 5.03 -3.03 12.34
CA ASP A 82 4.91 -4.49 12.27
C ASP A 82 5.08 -5.08 10.86
N CYS A 83 5.27 -4.24 9.83
CA CYS A 83 5.49 -4.70 8.46
C CYS A 83 6.81 -5.48 8.32
N ASP A 84 6.80 -6.57 7.54
CA ASP A 84 8.00 -7.37 7.24
C ASP A 84 8.86 -6.75 6.15
N ILE A 85 8.23 -5.99 5.25
CA ILE A 85 8.89 -5.25 4.18
C ILE A 85 8.14 -3.95 3.96
N VAL A 86 8.89 -2.87 3.69
CA VAL A 86 8.33 -1.57 3.30
C VAL A 86 8.85 -1.20 1.92
N ILE A 87 7.92 -0.87 1.01
CA ILE A 87 8.23 -0.47 -0.36
C ILE A 87 7.93 1.02 -0.50
N GLU A 88 8.94 1.80 -0.85
CA GLU A 88 8.84 3.25 -0.97
C GLU A 88 8.49 3.67 -2.40
N ALA A 89 7.40 4.44 -2.55
CA ALA A 89 6.91 4.95 -3.83
C ALA A 89 6.36 6.39 -3.70
N ILE A 90 7.06 7.23 -2.92
CA ILE A 90 6.77 8.65 -2.74
C ILE A 90 7.34 9.47 -3.91
N THR A 91 7.09 10.78 -3.90
CA THR A 91 7.65 11.73 -4.87
C THR A 91 9.17 11.57 -5.01
N GLU A 92 9.64 11.66 -6.26
CA GLU A 92 11.06 11.57 -6.60
C GLU A 92 11.82 12.84 -6.17
N ASN A 93 12.11 12.90 -4.87
CA ASN A 93 12.87 13.95 -4.24
C ASN A 93 13.85 13.32 -3.23
N LEU A 94 15.14 13.53 -3.44
CA LEU A 94 16.20 12.90 -2.65
C LEU A 94 16.12 13.25 -1.16
N GLN A 95 15.87 14.52 -0.84
CA GLN A 95 15.79 14.98 0.55
C GLN A 95 14.59 14.32 1.26
N LEU A 96 13.42 14.37 0.62
CA LEU A 96 12.20 13.77 1.15
C LEU A 96 12.36 12.26 1.38
N LYS A 97 12.98 11.54 0.43
CA LYS A 97 13.25 10.11 0.58
C LYS A 97 14.17 9.86 1.77
N ARG A 98 15.29 10.60 1.91
CA ARG A 98 16.20 10.45 3.05
C ARG A 98 15.50 10.66 4.39
N GLU A 99 14.69 11.72 4.52
CA GLU A 99 13.92 12.00 5.73
C GLU A 99 12.90 10.90 6.03
N THR A 100 12.25 10.37 4.98
CA THR A 100 11.29 9.26 5.08
C THR A 100 11.99 7.99 5.55
N TYR A 101 13.12 7.61 4.94
CA TYR A 101 13.92 6.46 5.36
C TYR A 101 14.38 6.60 6.81
N ALA A 102 14.94 7.76 7.20
CA ALA A 102 15.39 8.00 8.58
C ALA A 102 14.25 7.94 9.61
N THR A 103 13.01 8.19 9.20
CA THR A 103 11.82 8.07 10.05
C THR A 103 11.40 6.62 10.20
N ILE A 104 11.25 5.88 9.09
CA ILE A 104 10.80 4.49 9.13
C ILE A 104 11.84 3.57 9.78
N ASP A 105 13.13 3.86 9.66
CA ASP A 105 14.23 3.07 10.25
C ASP A 105 14.14 2.99 11.79
N LYS A 106 13.47 3.97 12.41
CA LYS A 106 13.22 4.01 13.86
C LYS A 106 11.94 3.28 14.28
N ILE A 107 11.10 2.92 13.32
CA ILE A 107 9.72 2.43 13.55
C ILE A 107 9.59 0.96 13.15
N VAL A 108 10.15 0.58 12.00
CA VAL A 108 10.08 -0.80 11.51
C VAL A 108 10.97 -1.71 12.34
N LYS A 109 10.58 -2.97 12.45
CA LYS A 109 11.39 -3.99 13.13
C LYS A 109 12.74 -4.23 12.43
N PRO A 110 13.79 -4.58 13.18
CA PRO A 110 15.11 -4.95 12.64
C PRO A 110 15.08 -6.20 11.74
#